data_AF-A0A929RP28-F1
#
_entry.id   AF-A0A929RP28-F1
#
_cell.length_a   1.000
_cell.length_b   1.000
_cell.length_c   1.000
_cell.angle_alpha   90.00
_cell.angle_beta   90.00
_cell.angle_gamma   90.00
#
_symmetry.space_group_name_H-M   'P 1'
#
loop_
_entity.id
_entity.type
_entity.pdbx_description
1 polymer ?
#
loop_
_entity_poly.entity_id
_entity_poly.type
_entity_poly.pdbx_seq_one_letter_code
_entity_poly.pdbx_strand_id
1 'polypeptide(L)'
;MSEAEAREFLYSRSYFFKIKSYERNYTRIEKDRSYTYSGLDFGHLVELSYIDFTLSRICLSLALSTEHFLKVRLNQLIMNDPKPDLSEVLVRRILNGDTSSIRSNPYTEDMWVACDGNPSIWHLWELLPLNEHIRLYSSYFDYRGESVPFAHLLLIVRKLRNAVSHGNCLLADVSRPSEQRRQSGGQKYDK
;
A
#
# COMPACT_ATOMS: atom_id res chain seq x y z
N MET A 1 -28.45 -0.94 -16.15
CA MET A 1 -27.68 0.20 -16.73
C MET A 1 -27.89 0.21 -18.23
N SER A 2 -28.16 1.38 -18.83
CA SER A 2 -28.26 1.56 -20.27
C SER A 2 -26.88 1.73 -20.92
N GLU A 3 -26.77 1.57 -22.24
CA GLU A 3 -25.51 1.81 -22.97
C GLU A 3 -25.03 3.27 -22.85
N ALA A 4 -25.95 4.23 -22.84
CA ALA A 4 -25.60 5.64 -22.68
C ALA A 4 -24.95 5.91 -21.31
N GLU A 5 -25.51 5.35 -20.25
CA GLU A 5 -24.94 5.41 -18.90
C GLU A 5 -23.59 4.69 -18.81
N ALA A 6 -23.46 3.52 -19.45
CA ALA A 6 -22.21 2.77 -19.48
C ALA A 6 -21.09 3.52 -20.21
N ARG A 7 -21.41 4.16 -21.34
CA ARG A 7 -20.48 4.99 -22.10
C ARG A 7 -20.02 6.19 -21.28
N GLU A 8 -20.94 6.88 -20.63
CA GLU A 8 -20.60 8.02 -19.78
C GLU A 8 -19.73 7.58 -18.59
N PHE A 9 -20.05 6.46 -17.95
CA PHE A 9 -19.24 5.92 -16.86
C PHE A 9 -17.79 5.63 -17.28
N LEU A 10 -17.60 5.01 -18.45
CA LEU A 10 -16.27 4.70 -19.01
C LEU A 10 -15.55 5.94 -19.55
N TYR A 11 -16.25 7.04 -19.78
CA TYR A 11 -15.67 8.29 -20.24
C TYR A 11 -15.20 9.16 -19.08
N SER A 12 -16.04 9.33 -18.04
CA SER A 12 -15.80 10.31 -16.97
C SER A 12 -15.45 9.73 -15.60
N ARG A 13 -15.75 8.45 -15.34
CA ARG A 13 -15.65 7.88 -13.97
C ARG A 13 -14.63 6.75 -13.83
N SER A 14 -14.41 5.96 -14.88
CA SER A 14 -13.50 4.82 -14.85
C SER A 14 -13.06 4.44 -16.27
N TYR A 15 -12.33 3.35 -16.42
CA TYR A 15 -11.89 2.83 -17.72
C TYR A 15 -12.08 1.32 -17.79
N PHE A 16 -12.26 0.81 -19.02
CA PHE A 16 -12.69 -0.57 -19.25
C PHE A 16 -11.78 -1.61 -18.60
N PHE A 17 -10.46 -1.44 -18.69
CA PHE A 17 -9.50 -2.37 -18.10
C PHE A 17 -9.65 -2.53 -16.59
N LYS A 18 -9.99 -1.45 -15.86
CA LYS A 18 -10.23 -1.49 -14.42
C LYS A 18 -11.48 -2.30 -14.10
N ILE A 19 -12.58 -2.00 -14.78
CA ILE A 19 -13.88 -2.63 -14.55
C ILE A 19 -13.85 -4.11 -14.94
N LYS A 20 -13.19 -4.45 -16.06
CA LYS A 20 -13.00 -5.83 -16.52
C LYS A 20 -12.34 -6.70 -15.45
N SER A 21 -11.48 -6.14 -14.60
CA SER A 21 -10.82 -6.92 -13.55
C SER A 21 -11.80 -7.63 -12.61
N TYR A 22 -13.01 -7.08 -12.42
CA TYR A 22 -14.05 -7.60 -11.52
C TYR A 22 -14.83 -8.79 -12.06
N GLU A 23 -14.73 -9.11 -13.35
CA GLU A 23 -15.45 -10.23 -13.97
C GLU A 23 -15.03 -11.59 -13.41
N ARG A 24 -13.81 -11.69 -12.86
CA ARG A 24 -13.25 -12.92 -12.27
C ARG A 24 -14.00 -13.39 -11.02
N ASN A 25 -14.85 -12.54 -10.47
CA ASN A 25 -15.75 -12.89 -9.37
C ASN A 25 -16.97 -13.70 -9.83
N TYR A 26 -17.18 -13.85 -11.14
CA TYR A 26 -18.32 -14.52 -11.73
C TYR A 26 -17.91 -15.85 -12.37
N THR A 27 -18.83 -16.81 -12.39
CA THR A 27 -18.58 -18.12 -13.02
C THR A 27 -18.48 -17.96 -14.53
N ARG A 28 -17.31 -18.28 -15.09
CA ARG A 28 -17.06 -18.32 -16.52
C ARG A 28 -17.74 -19.55 -17.15
N ILE A 29 -18.47 -19.33 -18.23
CA ILE A 29 -19.12 -20.34 -19.06
C ILE A 29 -18.45 -20.30 -20.43
N GLU A 30 -17.83 -21.40 -20.85
CA GLU A 30 -17.29 -21.54 -22.19
C GLU A 30 -18.43 -21.74 -23.21
N LYS A 31 -18.35 -21.04 -24.35
CA LYS A 31 -19.24 -21.20 -25.49
C LYS A 31 -18.41 -21.29 -26.76
N ASP A 32 -18.27 -22.47 -27.35
CA ASP A 32 -17.53 -22.71 -28.58
C ASP A 32 -16.13 -22.03 -28.61
N ARG A 33 -16.02 -20.85 -29.25
CA ARG A 33 -14.79 -20.04 -29.39
C ARG A 33 -14.80 -18.74 -28.56
N SER A 34 -15.74 -18.59 -27.65
CA SER A 34 -15.88 -17.44 -26.75
C SER A 34 -16.23 -17.88 -25.33
N TYR A 35 -16.27 -16.93 -24.41
CA TYR A 35 -16.75 -17.16 -23.06
C TYR A 35 -17.76 -16.09 -22.67
N THR A 36 -18.65 -16.45 -21.76
CA THR A 36 -19.57 -15.52 -21.09
C THR A 36 -19.46 -15.74 -19.59
N TYR A 37 -19.95 -14.79 -18.79
CA TYR A 37 -20.07 -14.98 -17.34
C TYR A 37 -21.53 -15.18 -16.97
N SER A 38 -21.79 -16.15 -16.08
CA SER A 38 -23.15 -16.41 -15.59
C SER A 38 -23.63 -15.26 -14.71
N GLY A 39 -24.81 -14.71 -15.02
CA GLY A 39 -25.46 -13.66 -14.21
C GLY A 39 -24.71 -12.33 -14.16
N LEU A 40 -23.71 -12.13 -15.01
CA LEU A 40 -22.95 -10.88 -15.05
C LEU A 40 -23.59 -9.89 -16.03
N ASP A 41 -23.74 -8.65 -15.56
CA ASP A 41 -24.06 -7.51 -16.40
C ASP A 41 -23.08 -6.37 -16.12
N PHE A 42 -23.05 -5.35 -16.98
CA PHE A 42 -22.15 -4.21 -16.80
C PHE A 42 -22.48 -3.40 -15.54
N GLY A 43 -23.75 -3.37 -15.13
CA GLY A 43 -24.23 -2.73 -13.89
C GLY A 43 -23.53 -3.28 -12.66
N HIS A 44 -23.46 -4.60 -12.54
CA HIS A 44 -22.79 -5.28 -11.44
C HIS A 44 -21.30 -4.95 -11.36
N LEU A 45 -20.60 -4.82 -12.50
CA LEU A 45 -19.19 -4.43 -12.50
C LEU A 45 -19.00 -2.99 -12.03
N VAL A 46 -19.92 -2.09 -12.40
CA VAL A 46 -19.91 -0.69 -11.94
C VAL A 46 -20.19 -0.63 -10.43
N GLU A 47 -21.18 -1.36 -9.93
CA GLU A 47 -21.44 -1.46 -8.49
C GLU A 47 -20.22 -1.96 -7.73
N LEU A 48 -19.58 -3.04 -8.19
CA LEU A 48 -18.38 -3.55 -7.52
C LEU A 48 -17.23 -2.53 -7.57
N SER A 49 -17.13 -1.74 -8.65
CA SER A 49 -16.14 -0.66 -8.74
C SER A 49 -16.34 0.44 -7.69
N TYR A 50 -17.60 0.75 -7.33
CA TYR A 50 -17.93 1.70 -6.27
C TYR A 50 -17.62 1.15 -4.87
N ILE A 51 -17.92 -0.13 -4.65
CA ILE A 51 -17.60 -0.83 -3.41
C ILE A 51 -16.08 -0.90 -3.23
N ASP A 52 -15.35 -1.31 -4.26
CA ASP A 52 -13.88 -1.40 -4.25
C ASP A 52 -13.23 -0.03 -3.98
N PHE A 53 -13.75 1.03 -4.60
CA PHE A 53 -13.29 2.39 -4.34
C PHE A 53 -13.50 2.80 -2.88
N THR A 54 -14.70 2.57 -2.35
CA THR A 54 -15.03 2.90 -0.94
C THR A 54 -14.15 2.13 0.03
N LEU A 55 -14.00 0.82 -0.19
CA LEU A 55 -13.11 -0.03 0.60
C LEU A 55 -11.67 0.46 0.54
N SER A 56 -11.17 0.81 -0.65
CA SER A 56 -9.82 1.33 -0.84
C SER A 56 -9.57 2.62 -0.05
N ARG A 57 -10.57 3.51 0.06
CA ARG A 57 -10.48 4.72 0.89
C ARG A 57 -10.37 4.40 2.37
N ILE A 58 -11.15 3.43 2.87
CA ILE A 58 -11.09 2.98 4.26
C ILE A 58 -9.72 2.35 4.54
N CYS A 59 -9.27 1.43 3.69
CA CYS A 59 -7.96 0.79 3.81
C CYS A 59 -6.81 1.79 3.78
N LEU A 60 -6.87 2.81 2.92
CA LEU A 60 -5.85 3.86 2.89
C LEU A 60 -5.84 4.65 4.20
N SER A 61 -7.01 5.04 4.72
CA SER A 61 -7.09 5.75 6.00
C SER A 61 -6.49 4.92 7.14
N LEU A 62 -6.83 3.63 7.22
CA LEU A 62 -6.26 2.72 8.22
C LEU A 62 -4.74 2.58 8.10
N ALA A 63 -4.23 2.48 6.88
CA ALA A 63 -2.80 2.39 6.64
C ALA A 63 -2.05 3.67 7.06
N LEU A 64 -2.60 4.85 6.76
CA LEU A 64 -2.03 6.14 7.18
C LEU A 64 -2.06 6.29 8.71
N SER A 65 -3.15 5.88 9.37
CA SER A 65 -3.20 5.85 10.85
C SER A 65 -2.15 4.90 11.43
N THR A 66 -1.98 3.72 10.83
CA THR A 66 -0.96 2.74 11.27
C THR A 66 0.45 3.30 11.11
N GLU A 67 0.74 3.98 10.00
CA GLU A 67 2.01 4.68 9.77
C GLU A 67 2.27 5.73 10.86
N HIS A 68 1.27 6.56 11.17
CA HIS A 68 1.38 7.55 12.22
C HIS A 68 1.65 6.91 13.60
N PHE A 69 0.89 5.87 13.97
CA PHE A 69 1.10 5.16 15.23
C PHE A 69 2.49 4.50 15.31
N LEU A 70 3.01 3.99 14.18
CA LEU A 70 4.37 3.45 14.11
C LEU A 70 5.42 4.52 14.46
N LYS A 71 5.29 5.73 13.88
CA LYS A 71 6.18 6.87 14.19
C LYS A 71 6.13 7.24 15.67
N VAL A 72 4.92 7.41 16.21
CA VAL A 72 4.72 7.75 17.63
C VAL A 72 5.29 6.67 18.54
N ARG A 73 5.02 5.40 18.26
CA ARG A 73 5.53 4.27 19.04
C ARG A 73 7.05 4.22 19.01
N LEU A 74 7.66 4.36 17.84
CA LEU A 74 9.11 4.36 17.72
C LEU A 74 9.74 5.56 18.43
N ASN A 75 9.15 6.75 18.32
CA ASN A 75 9.60 7.93 19.06
C ASN A 75 9.60 7.69 20.57
N GLN A 76 8.51 7.11 21.12
CA GLN A 76 8.44 6.74 22.54
C GLN A 76 9.50 5.70 22.93
N LEU A 77 9.75 4.70 22.08
CA LEU A 77 10.77 3.68 22.33
C LEU A 77 12.18 4.27 22.40
N ILE A 78 12.49 5.21 21.50
CA ILE A 78 13.79 5.89 21.48
C ILE A 78 13.95 6.82 22.68
N MET A 79 12.92 7.62 23.01
CA MET A 79 12.98 8.56 24.14
C MET A 79 13.11 7.88 25.50
N ASN A 80 12.60 6.67 25.65
CA ASN A 80 12.68 5.90 26.89
C ASN A 80 13.90 4.96 26.95
N ASP A 81 14.71 4.88 25.89
CA ASP A 81 15.91 4.07 25.92
C ASP A 81 17.02 4.79 26.71
N PRO A 82 17.71 4.13 27.65
CA PRO A 82 18.74 4.77 28.46
C PRO A 82 20.00 5.15 27.67
N LYS A 83 20.15 4.71 26.42
CA LYS A 83 21.35 4.97 25.62
C LYS A 83 21.28 6.32 24.90
N PRO A 84 22.22 7.25 25.18
CA PRO A 84 22.16 8.61 24.65
C PRO A 84 22.46 8.71 23.15
N ASP A 85 23.23 7.77 22.60
CA ASP A 85 23.67 7.74 21.19
C ASP A 85 22.74 6.95 20.26
N LEU A 86 21.67 6.36 20.80
CA LEU A 86 20.78 5.47 20.05
C LEU A 86 20.21 6.15 18.79
N SER A 87 19.78 7.39 18.91
CA SER A 87 19.19 8.15 17.78
C SER A 87 20.18 8.27 16.62
N GLU A 88 21.42 8.66 16.90
CA GLU A 88 22.49 8.78 15.90
C GLU A 88 22.84 7.43 15.28
N VAL A 89 22.93 6.37 16.11
CA VAL A 89 23.19 5.01 15.63
C VAL A 89 22.10 4.55 14.66
N LEU A 90 20.83 4.81 14.97
CA LEU A 90 19.71 4.42 14.11
C LEU A 90 19.68 5.20 12.79
N VAL A 91 19.95 6.51 12.83
CA VAL A 91 20.09 7.35 11.62
C VAL A 91 21.20 6.78 10.73
N ARG A 92 22.36 6.48 11.30
CA ARG A 92 23.50 5.88 10.56
C ARG A 92 23.15 4.51 9.99
N ARG A 93 22.43 3.66 10.73
CA ARG A 93 22.01 2.33 10.25
C ARG A 93 21.05 2.39 9.07
N ILE A 94 20.14 3.37 9.03
CA ILE A 94 19.12 3.45 7.97
C ILE A 94 19.60 4.20 6.74
N LEU A 95 20.31 5.30 6.92
CA LEU A 95 20.82 6.09 5.81
C LEU A 95 22.17 5.57 5.33
N ASN A 96 23.10 5.29 6.24
CA ASN A 96 24.48 4.89 5.91
C ASN A 96 25.14 5.79 4.83
N GLY A 97 24.86 7.10 4.87
CA GLY A 97 25.30 8.06 3.86
C GLY A 97 24.49 8.06 2.55
N ASP A 98 23.56 7.13 2.36
CA ASP A 98 22.62 7.09 1.25
C ASP A 98 21.29 7.77 1.63
N THR A 99 21.07 8.94 1.02
CA THR A 99 19.86 9.74 1.20
C THR A 99 18.84 9.53 0.07
N SER A 100 19.05 8.56 -0.83
CA SER A 100 18.13 8.27 -1.95
C SER A 100 16.71 7.89 -1.52
N SER A 101 16.57 7.40 -0.29
CA SER A 101 15.28 7.04 0.29
C SER A 101 14.49 8.24 0.82
N ILE A 102 15.15 9.38 1.01
CA ILE A 102 14.53 10.63 1.45
C ILE A 102 13.77 11.25 0.29
N ARG A 103 12.51 11.60 0.54
CA ARG A 103 11.64 12.24 -0.45
C ARG A 103 11.34 13.66 -0.04
N SER A 104 12.01 14.62 -0.66
CA SER A 104 11.60 16.02 -0.60
C SER A 104 10.42 16.27 -1.53
N ASN A 105 9.55 17.16 -1.12
CA ASN A 105 8.43 17.69 -1.90
C ASN A 105 8.16 19.13 -1.41
N PRO A 106 7.28 19.91 -2.06
CA PRO A 106 7.05 21.31 -1.68
C PRO A 106 6.61 21.53 -0.21
N TYR A 107 6.19 20.49 0.51
CA TYR A 107 5.79 20.55 1.91
C TYR A 107 6.91 20.14 2.89
N THR A 108 7.99 19.52 2.40
CA THR A 108 9.12 19.04 3.23
C THR A 108 10.49 19.57 2.78
N GLU A 109 10.52 20.38 1.71
CA GLU A 109 11.75 20.92 1.13
C GLU A 109 12.51 21.81 2.12
N ASP A 110 11.84 22.76 2.78
CA ASP A 110 12.49 23.65 3.76
C ASP A 110 13.11 22.87 4.92
N MET A 111 12.41 21.81 5.39
CA MET A 111 12.94 20.93 6.42
C MET A 111 14.18 20.18 5.93
N TRP A 112 14.16 19.68 4.69
CA TRP A 112 15.29 18.98 4.11
C TRP A 112 16.51 19.90 3.92
N VAL A 113 16.29 21.11 3.41
CA VAL A 113 17.35 22.13 3.26
C VAL A 113 17.95 22.49 4.62
N ALA A 114 17.12 22.65 5.65
CA ALA A 114 17.59 22.94 7.01
C ALA A 114 18.43 21.80 7.63
N CYS A 115 18.30 20.57 7.14
CA CYS A 115 19.10 19.44 7.62
C CYS A 115 20.55 19.47 7.09
N ASP A 116 20.84 20.20 6.01
CA ASP A 116 22.16 20.26 5.35
C ASP A 116 22.79 18.86 5.13
N GLY A 117 21.97 17.93 4.62
CA GLY A 117 22.39 16.54 4.35
C GLY A 117 22.61 15.66 5.60
N ASN A 118 22.39 16.19 6.81
CA ASN A 118 22.62 15.50 8.08
C ASN A 118 21.34 15.43 8.95
N PRO A 119 20.31 14.69 8.51
CA PRO A 119 19.03 14.64 9.22
C PRO A 119 19.16 13.90 10.57
N SER A 120 18.76 14.55 11.65
CA SER A 120 18.45 13.89 12.92
C SER A 120 17.22 12.98 12.84
N ILE A 121 17.04 12.10 13.82
CA ILE A 121 15.98 11.08 13.85
C ILE A 121 14.56 11.64 13.69
N TRP A 122 14.27 12.83 14.23
CA TRP A 122 12.94 13.43 14.14
C TRP A 122 12.59 13.95 12.75
N HIS A 123 13.59 14.36 11.95
CA HIS A 123 13.35 14.72 10.55
C HIS A 123 12.90 13.49 9.75
N LEU A 124 13.37 12.30 10.12
CA LEU A 124 13.00 11.05 9.46
C LEU A 124 11.51 10.71 9.62
N TRP A 125 10.81 11.28 10.61
CA TRP A 125 9.35 11.11 10.74
C TRP A 125 8.60 11.66 9.53
N GLU A 126 9.07 12.76 8.96
CA GLU A 126 8.42 13.43 7.84
C GLU A 126 9.07 13.10 6.49
N LEU A 127 10.37 12.79 6.48
CA LEU A 127 11.15 12.63 5.26
C LEU A 127 11.16 11.21 4.69
N LEU A 128 10.93 10.20 5.52
CA LEU A 128 10.94 8.81 5.10
C LEU A 128 9.56 8.36 4.61
N PRO A 129 9.47 7.44 3.64
CA PRO A 129 8.22 6.73 3.34
C PRO A 129 8.01 5.59 4.34
N LEU A 130 6.75 5.11 4.45
CA LEU A 130 6.35 3.98 5.33
C LEU A 130 7.31 2.78 5.30
N ASN A 131 7.84 2.41 4.13
CA ASN A 131 8.78 1.30 4.02
C ASN A 131 10.02 1.49 4.91
N GLU A 132 10.57 2.71 4.88
CA GLU A 132 11.76 3.05 5.63
C GLU A 132 11.44 3.25 7.12
N HIS A 133 10.24 3.72 7.47
CA HIS A 133 9.79 3.69 8.88
C HIS A 133 9.71 2.26 9.43
N ILE A 134 9.22 1.30 8.65
CA ILE A 134 9.20 -0.11 9.05
C ILE A 134 10.63 -0.64 9.22
N ARG A 135 11.55 -0.31 8.30
CA ARG A 135 12.96 -0.69 8.42
C ARG A 135 13.63 -0.07 9.65
N LEU A 136 13.37 1.20 9.91
CA LEU A 136 13.88 1.92 11.07
C LEU A 136 13.34 1.32 12.38
N TYR A 137 12.06 0.96 12.40
CA TYR A 137 11.45 0.23 13.51
C TYR A 137 12.12 -1.13 13.75
N SER A 138 12.34 -1.93 12.70
CA SER A 138 13.09 -3.19 12.82
C SER A 138 14.51 -2.96 13.33
N SER A 139 15.21 -1.95 12.80
CA SER A 139 16.59 -1.60 13.20
C SER A 139 16.73 -1.29 14.69
N TYR A 140 15.70 -0.68 15.31
CA TYR A 140 15.63 -0.48 16.76
C TYR A 140 15.62 -1.82 17.52
N PHE A 141 14.73 -2.75 17.16
CA PHE A 141 14.67 -4.05 17.86
C PHE A 141 15.89 -4.92 17.57
N ASP A 142 16.41 -4.89 16.34
CA ASP A 142 17.65 -5.57 15.96
C ASP A 142 18.84 -5.03 16.77
N TYR A 143 18.89 -3.72 17.03
CA TYR A 143 19.89 -3.10 17.91
C TYR A 143 19.77 -3.59 19.36
N ARG A 144 18.54 -3.83 19.83
CA ARG A 144 18.26 -4.36 21.17
C ARG A 144 18.48 -5.88 21.28
N GLY A 145 18.61 -6.59 20.15
CA GLY A 145 18.63 -8.05 20.12
C GLY A 145 17.27 -8.67 20.42
N GLU A 146 16.18 -7.94 20.15
CA GLU A 146 14.81 -8.33 20.45
C GLU A 146 14.02 -8.66 19.18
N SER A 147 12.96 -9.47 19.31
CA SER A 147 12.08 -9.76 18.18
C SER A 147 11.24 -8.54 17.81
N VAL A 148 11.19 -8.18 16.52
CA VAL A 148 10.40 -7.05 16.02
C VAL A 148 8.89 -7.33 16.18
N PRO A 149 8.16 -6.58 17.03
CA PRO A 149 6.72 -6.76 17.19
C PRO A 149 5.98 -6.46 15.88
N PHE A 150 4.97 -7.27 15.55
CA PHE A 150 4.08 -7.04 14.41
C PHE A 150 4.76 -6.94 13.04
N ALA A 151 6.02 -7.39 12.87
CA ALA A 151 6.76 -7.24 11.62
C ALA A 151 5.99 -7.75 10.38
N HIS A 152 5.36 -8.92 10.49
CA HIS A 152 4.58 -9.49 9.39
C HIS A 152 3.34 -8.63 9.05
N LEU A 153 2.66 -8.06 10.06
CA LEU A 153 1.50 -7.19 9.85
C LEU A 153 1.91 -5.87 9.20
N LEU A 154 3.02 -5.28 9.63
CA LEU A 154 3.56 -4.06 9.03
C LEU A 154 3.89 -4.26 7.54
N LEU A 155 4.44 -5.42 7.16
CA LEU A 155 4.66 -5.78 5.76
C LEU A 155 3.35 -5.93 4.96
N ILE A 156 2.29 -6.47 5.58
CA ILE A 156 0.95 -6.54 4.97
C ILE A 156 0.37 -5.14 4.79
N VAL A 157 0.43 -4.28 5.81
CA VAL A 157 -0.05 -2.89 5.75
C VAL A 157 0.69 -2.11 4.66
N ARG A 158 2.01 -2.26 4.53
CA ARG A 158 2.80 -1.65 3.45
C ARG A 158 2.27 -2.05 2.06
N LYS A 159 2.01 -3.35 1.85
CA LYS A 159 1.47 -3.86 0.58
C LYS A 159 0.06 -3.31 0.31
N LEU A 160 -0.80 -3.31 1.32
CA LEU A 160 -2.16 -2.78 1.23
C LEU A 160 -2.15 -1.29 0.88
N ARG A 161 -1.37 -0.49 1.62
CA ARG A 161 -1.20 0.96 1.39
C ARG A 161 -0.82 1.25 -0.05
N ASN A 162 0.20 0.55 -0.56
CA ASN A 162 0.67 0.74 -1.93
C ASN A 162 -0.40 0.35 -2.95
N ALA A 163 -1.08 -0.77 -2.74
CA ALA A 163 -2.16 -1.21 -3.64
C ALA A 163 -3.27 -0.15 -3.74
N VAL A 164 -3.75 0.36 -2.60
CA VAL A 164 -4.85 1.35 -2.59
C VAL A 164 -4.40 2.73 -3.05
N SER A 165 -3.16 3.15 -2.77
CA SER A 165 -2.64 4.44 -3.25
C SER A 165 -2.42 4.48 -4.77
N HIS A 166 -2.13 3.33 -5.38
CA HIS A 166 -2.00 3.19 -6.83
C HIS A 166 -3.32 2.83 -7.53
N GLY A 167 -4.42 2.73 -6.78
CA GLY A 167 -5.75 2.46 -7.34
C GLY A 167 -5.96 1.03 -7.84
N ASN A 168 -5.18 0.07 -7.32
CA ASN A 168 -5.34 -1.36 -7.62
C ASN A 168 -6.70 -1.86 -7.11
N CYS A 169 -7.31 -2.77 -7.86
CA CYS A 169 -8.60 -3.36 -7.53
C CYS A 169 -8.41 -4.43 -6.45
N LEU A 170 -8.88 -4.15 -5.23
CA LEU A 170 -8.80 -5.08 -4.10
C LEU A 170 -9.75 -6.28 -4.29
N LEU A 171 -10.90 -6.02 -4.92
CA LEU A 171 -11.98 -6.98 -5.18
C LEU A 171 -11.90 -7.58 -6.58
N ALA A 172 -10.74 -7.53 -7.25
CA ALA A 172 -10.58 -8.11 -8.60
C ALA A 172 -10.88 -9.61 -8.63
N ASP A 173 -10.60 -10.32 -7.55
CA ASP A 173 -10.89 -11.75 -7.41
C ASP A 173 -11.03 -12.01 -5.91
N VAL A 174 -12.24 -12.30 -5.43
CA VAL A 174 -12.48 -12.65 -4.02
C VAL A 174 -12.68 -14.15 -3.82
N SER A 175 -13.00 -14.88 -4.89
CA SER A 175 -13.32 -16.31 -4.84
C SER A 175 -12.08 -17.20 -4.72
N ARG A 176 -10.89 -16.70 -5.11
CA ARG A 176 -9.63 -17.45 -4.97
C ARG A 176 -8.96 -17.22 -3.61
N PRO A 177 -8.76 -18.27 -2.79
CA PRO A 177 -7.95 -18.22 -1.58
C PRO A 177 -6.54 -17.68 -1.83
N SER A 178 -5.98 -16.97 -0.86
CA SER A 178 -4.67 -16.30 -0.97
C SER A 178 -3.51 -17.26 -1.24
N GLU A 179 -3.57 -18.49 -0.75
CA GLU A 179 -2.57 -19.54 -0.97
C GLU A 179 -2.51 -20.00 -2.43
N GLN A 180 -3.68 -20.14 -3.07
CA GLN A 180 -3.78 -20.52 -4.48
C GLN A 180 -3.25 -19.43 -5.41
N ARG A 181 -3.40 -18.15 -5.04
CA ARG A 181 -2.83 -17.02 -5.81
C ARG A 181 -1.30 -17.00 -5.82
N ARG A 182 -0.65 -17.50 -4.76
CA ARG A 182 0.82 -17.57 -4.68
C ARG A 182 1.41 -18.68 -5.55
N GLN A 183 0.63 -19.74 -5.80
CA GLN A 183 1.06 -20.91 -6.57
C GLN A 183 0.67 -20.81 -8.06
N SER A 184 -0.38 -20.05 -8.39
CA SER A 184 -0.73 -19.75 -9.78
C SER A 184 0.29 -18.77 -10.35
N GLY A 185 1.23 -19.21 -11.17
CA GLY A 185 2.29 -18.40 -11.81
C GLY A 185 1.79 -17.34 -12.79
N GLY A 186 0.86 -16.48 -12.36
CA GLY A 186 0.18 -15.45 -13.15
C GLY A 186 -0.59 -16.06 -14.32
N GLN A 187 -1.88 -16.37 -14.15
CA GLN A 187 -2.73 -16.59 -15.32
C GLN A 187 -2.64 -15.34 -16.21
N LYS A 188 -2.23 -15.53 -17.47
CA LYS A 188 -2.12 -14.46 -18.46
C LYS A 188 -3.45 -13.73 -18.56
N TYR A 189 -3.41 -12.41 -18.64
CA TYR A 189 -4.60 -11.63 -18.99
C TYR A 189 -5.01 -12.03 -20.40
N ASP A 190 -6.24 -12.53 -20.55
CA ASP A 190 -6.85 -12.73 -21.87
C ASP A 190 -6.98 -11.34 -22.52
N LYS A 191 -6.14 -11.10 -23.54
CA LYS A 191 -6.12 -9.88 -24.34
C LYS A 191 -7.46 -9.67 -25.03
#